data_AF-A0A661WTU8-F1
#
_entry.id   AF-A0A661WTU8-F1
#
_cell.length_a   1.000
_cell.length_b   1.000
_cell.length_c   1.000
_cell.angle_alpha   90.00
_cell.angle_beta   90.00
_cell.angle_gamma   90.00
#
_symmetry.space_group_name_H-M   'P 1'
#
loop_
_entity.id
_entity.type
_entity.pdbx_description
1 polymer ?
#
loop_
_entity_poly.entity_id
_entity_poly.type
_entity_poly.pdbx_seq_one_letter_code
_entity_poly.pdbx_strand_id
1 'polypeptide(L)'
;KLNSILSEQNALLLIKLHPNDVSLRTFRDLSHIKTLKAKLDLYPFLVFTTALITDYSSIYFDYLLLKKPIIFYPFDFDDYLRLRELYFDYQQAVAPPVVKTFEQLLKLLSNLQNLNFNEKDDQLLNRFWQFKDGRSSKRVVRFLKKDTHF
;
A
#
# COMPACT_ATOMS: atom_id res chain seq x y z
N LYS A 1 4.62 18.35 13.42
CA LYS A 1 5.74 17.38 13.28
C LYS A 1 5.71 16.67 11.93
N LEU A 2 4.72 15.83 11.61
CA LEU A 2 4.66 15.10 10.33
C LEU A 2 4.68 16.02 9.09
N ASN A 3 3.84 17.07 9.05
CA ASN A 3 3.84 18.03 7.93
C ASN A 3 5.20 18.71 7.72
N SER A 4 5.92 19.02 8.80
CA SER A 4 7.26 19.61 8.74
C SER A 4 8.29 18.64 8.15
N ILE A 5 8.29 17.38 8.60
CA ILE A 5 9.15 16.34 8.04
C ILE A 5 8.88 16.15 6.54
N LEU A 6 7.62 16.05 6.14
CA LEU A 6 7.27 15.93 4.73
C LEU A 6 7.69 17.18 3.92
N SER A 7 7.58 18.37 4.51
CA SER A 7 8.07 19.61 3.90
C SER A 7 9.58 19.62 3.70
N GLU A 8 10.36 19.20 4.69
CA GLU A 8 11.83 19.09 4.61
C GLU A 8 12.27 18.08 3.54
N GLN A 9 11.48 17.02 3.34
CA GLN A 9 11.71 16.01 2.31
C GLN A 9 11.11 16.37 0.95
N ASN A 10 10.45 17.53 0.81
CA ASN A 10 9.67 17.92 -0.36
C ASN A 10 8.69 16.83 -0.83
N ALA A 11 8.05 16.15 0.13
CA ALA A 11 7.16 15.01 -0.11
C ALA A 11 5.70 15.38 0.12
N LEU A 12 4.78 14.76 -0.63
CA LEU A 12 3.34 14.90 -0.45
C LEU A 12 2.76 13.57 0.03
N LEU A 13 2.14 13.57 1.21
CA LEU A 13 1.43 12.40 1.73
C LEU A 13 -0.04 12.43 1.28
N LEU A 14 -0.42 11.42 0.49
CA LEU A 14 -1.80 11.19 0.07
C LEU A 14 -2.44 10.13 0.97
N ILE A 15 -3.46 10.50 1.72
CA ILE A 15 -4.18 9.61 2.64
C ILE A 15 -5.47 9.15 1.97
N LYS A 16 -5.59 7.84 1.72
CA LYS A 16 -6.82 7.22 1.24
C LYS A 16 -7.44 6.37 2.34
N LEU A 17 -8.51 6.87 2.96
CA LEU A 17 -9.27 6.13 3.96
C LEU A 17 -10.24 5.14 3.29
N HIS A 18 -10.57 4.08 4.03
CA HIS A 18 -11.61 3.13 3.63
C HIS A 18 -12.99 3.83 3.64
N PRO A 19 -13.92 3.55 2.70
CA PRO A 19 -15.24 4.20 2.69
C PRO A 19 -16.06 4.03 3.97
N ASN A 20 -15.80 2.96 4.72
CA ASN A 20 -16.47 2.68 5.99
C ASN A 20 -15.75 3.28 7.21
N ASP A 21 -14.56 3.88 7.04
CA ASP A 21 -13.89 4.63 8.09
C ASP A 21 -14.52 6.02 8.21
N VAL A 22 -15.44 6.14 9.16
CA VAL A 22 -16.19 7.38 9.47
C VAL A 22 -15.35 8.36 10.32
N SER A 23 -14.07 8.04 10.58
CA SER A 23 -13.12 8.91 11.29
C SER A 23 -12.64 10.05 10.40
N LEU A 24 -13.59 10.91 10.01
CA LEU A 24 -13.41 12.11 9.19
C LEU A 24 -12.64 13.20 9.96
N ARG A 25 -11.40 12.92 10.34
CA ARG A 25 -10.42 14.01 10.49
C ARG A 25 -9.93 14.32 9.09
N THR A 26 -10.67 15.18 8.38
CA THR A 26 -10.09 15.86 7.23
C THR A 26 -8.90 16.65 7.76
N PHE A 27 -7.69 16.28 7.36
CA PHE A 27 -6.51 17.09 7.64
C PHE A 27 -6.63 18.38 6.82
N ARG A 28 -7.30 19.39 7.40
CA ARG A 28 -7.41 20.72 6.82
C ARG A 28 -6.12 21.50 7.12
N ASP A 29 -5.75 22.38 6.20
CA ASP A 29 -4.67 23.35 6.36
C ASP A 29 -3.24 22.77 6.46
N LEU A 30 -3.03 21.52 6.03
CA LEU A 30 -1.69 20.95 5.85
C LEU A 30 -1.24 21.07 4.39
N SER A 31 -0.04 21.63 4.19
CA SER A 31 0.55 21.84 2.86
C SER A 31 1.03 20.54 2.21
N HIS A 32 1.54 19.61 3.01
CA HIS A 32 2.16 18.35 2.56
C HIS A 32 1.33 17.09 2.88
N ILE A 33 0.09 17.25 3.34
CA ILE A 33 -0.82 16.13 3.62
C ILE A 33 -2.16 16.41 2.97
N LYS A 34 -2.64 15.48 2.15
CA LYS A 34 -3.94 15.59 1.47
C LYS A 34 -4.71 14.30 1.64
N THR A 35 -5.99 14.42 2.01
CA THR A 35 -6.91 13.29 2.03
C THR A 35 -7.59 13.14 0.68
N LEU A 36 -7.52 11.95 0.10
CA LEU A 36 -8.22 11.59 -1.14
C LEU A 36 -9.68 11.23 -0.86
N LYS A 37 -10.56 11.50 -1.82
CA LYS A 37 -11.98 11.14 -1.71
C LYS A 37 -12.14 9.63 -1.59
N ALA A 38 -13.04 9.16 -0.72
CA ALA A 38 -13.24 7.74 -0.47
C ALA A 38 -13.62 6.92 -1.73
N LYS A 39 -14.37 7.51 -2.66
CA LYS A 39 -14.80 6.88 -3.91
C LYS A 39 -13.80 7.02 -5.07
N LEU A 40 -12.67 7.69 -4.86
CA LEU A 40 -11.64 7.84 -5.89
C LEU A 40 -11.00 6.48 -6.17
N ASP A 41 -10.92 6.10 -7.45
CA ASP A 41 -10.08 4.99 -7.89
C ASP A 41 -8.61 5.36 -7.69
N LEU A 42 -7.93 4.63 -6.81
CA LEU A 42 -6.54 4.89 -6.43
C LEU A 42 -5.55 4.32 -7.45
N TYR A 43 -5.90 3.29 -8.20
CA TYR A 43 -4.96 2.56 -9.07
C TYR A 43 -4.27 3.44 -10.13
N PRO A 44 -4.98 4.37 -10.81
CA PRO A 44 -4.34 5.30 -11.74
C PRO A 44 -3.31 6.23 -11.09
N PHE A 45 -3.40 6.45 -9.77
CA PHE A 45 -2.49 7.34 -9.04
C PHE A 45 -1.23 6.62 -8.52
N LEU A 46 -1.31 5.31 -8.27
CA LEU A 46 -0.19 4.52 -7.71
C LEU A 46 1.07 4.58 -8.58
N VAL A 47 0.92 4.69 -9.90
CA VAL A 47 2.07 4.82 -10.80
C VAL A 47 2.85 6.12 -10.60
N PHE A 48 2.23 7.16 -10.03
CA PHE A 48 2.85 8.47 -9.78
C PHE A 48 3.42 8.61 -8.37
N THR A 49 3.14 7.68 -7.45
CA THR A 49 3.70 7.72 -6.09
C THR A 49 5.15 7.22 -6.08
N THR A 50 5.92 7.58 -5.05
CA THR A 50 7.31 7.10 -4.88
C THR A 50 7.42 5.99 -3.85
N ALA A 51 6.50 5.91 -2.89
CA ALA A 51 6.44 4.88 -1.86
C ALA A 51 5.00 4.65 -1.41
N LEU A 52 4.74 3.49 -0.79
CA LEU A 52 3.47 3.15 -0.15
C LEU A 52 3.65 3.00 1.35
N ILE A 53 2.70 3.51 2.14
CA ILE A 53 2.54 3.19 3.56
C ILE A 53 1.22 2.44 3.69
N THR A 54 1.26 1.26 4.28
CA THR A 54 0.07 0.39 4.41
C THR A 54 0.15 -0.45 5.68
N ASP A 55 -0.96 -1.04 6.09
CA ASP A 55 -1.07 -1.94 7.25
C ASP A 55 -1.44 -3.35 6.78
N TYR A 56 -2.73 -3.64 6.66
CA TYR A 56 -3.32 -4.93 6.30
C TYR A 56 -4.05 -4.90 4.96
N SER A 57 -3.93 -3.79 4.21
CA SER A 57 -4.60 -3.60 2.92
C SER A 57 -4.01 -4.47 1.81
N SER A 58 -4.88 -5.08 1.01
CA SER A 58 -4.49 -5.89 -0.15
C SER A 58 -3.82 -5.08 -1.26
N ILE A 59 -3.91 -3.75 -1.23
CA ILE A 59 -3.24 -2.85 -2.18
C ILE A 59 -1.73 -3.10 -2.24
N TYR A 60 -1.16 -3.62 -1.16
CA TYR A 60 0.22 -4.09 -1.11
C TYR A 60 0.55 -5.01 -2.29
N PHE A 61 -0.27 -6.04 -2.53
CA PHE A 61 0.01 -7.04 -3.55
C PHE A 61 0.02 -6.47 -4.96
N ASP A 62 -0.85 -5.50 -5.24
CA ASP A 62 -0.88 -4.80 -6.52
C ASP A 62 0.30 -3.83 -6.66
N TYR A 63 0.66 -3.13 -5.57
CA TYR A 63 1.75 -2.17 -5.55
C TYR A 63 3.13 -2.82 -5.77
N LEU A 64 3.29 -4.10 -5.42
CA LEU A 64 4.49 -4.89 -5.73
C LEU A 64 4.88 -4.83 -7.22
N LEU A 65 3.90 -4.74 -8.13
CA LEU A 65 4.16 -4.63 -9.58
C LEU A 65 4.96 -3.37 -9.94
N LEU A 66 4.90 -2.33 -9.11
CA LEU A 66 5.59 -1.07 -9.36
C LEU A 66 7.06 -1.09 -8.92
N LYS A 67 7.49 -2.10 -8.15
CA LYS A 67 8.85 -2.22 -7.59
C LYS A 67 9.31 -0.95 -6.87
N LYS A 68 8.42 -0.35 -6.08
CA LYS A 68 8.67 0.86 -5.30
C LYS A 68 8.67 0.55 -3.80
N PRO A 69 9.39 1.32 -2.97
CA PRO A 69 9.45 1.08 -1.53
C PRO A 69 8.07 1.03 -0.86
N ILE A 70 7.94 0.13 0.12
CA ILE A 70 6.72 -0.10 0.90
C ILE A 70 7.08 -0.08 2.38
N ILE A 71 6.32 0.66 3.19
CA ILE A 71 6.44 0.70 4.64
C ILE A 71 5.17 0.10 5.24
N PHE A 72 5.35 -0.90 6.10
CA PHE A 72 4.24 -1.45 6.87
C PHE A 72 4.13 -0.75 8.21
N TYR A 73 2.94 -0.22 8.53
CA TYR A 73 2.63 0.44 9.80
C TYR A 73 1.45 -0.23 10.55
N PRO A 74 1.58 -1.50 10.98
CA PRO A 74 0.54 -2.20 11.75
C PRO A 74 0.55 -1.80 13.23
N PHE A 75 0.12 -0.57 13.53
CA PHE A 75 0.18 0.01 14.88
C PHE A 75 -0.77 -0.67 15.88
N ASP A 76 -1.82 -1.31 15.40
CA ASP A 76 -2.91 -1.95 16.14
C ASP A 76 -2.97 -3.47 15.90
N PHE A 77 -1.84 -4.10 15.54
CA PHE A 77 -1.78 -5.50 15.08
C PHE A 77 -2.53 -6.50 15.98
N ASP A 78 -2.28 -6.43 17.28
CA ASP A 78 -2.87 -7.36 18.25
C ASP A 78 -4.38 -7.14 18.40
N ASP A 79 -4.86 -5.91 18.18
CA ASP A 79 -6.28 -5.58 18.24
C ASP A 79 -6.98 -6.00 16.94
N TYR A 80 -6.32 -5.79 15.80
CA TYR A 80 -6.79 -6.19 14.49
C TYR A 80 -7.00 -7.71 14.40
N LEU A 81 -6.04 -8.51 14.87
CA LEU A 81 -6.12 -9.97 14.85
C LEU A 81 -7.21 -10.56 15.75
N ARG A 82 -7.65 -9.84 16.80
CA ARG A 82 -8.78 -10.29 17.63
C ARG A 82 -10.13 -10.13 16.94
N LEU A 83 -10.21 -9.24 15.94
CA LEU A 83 -11.45 -8.92 15.23
C LEU A 83 -11.51 -9.54 13.83
N ARG A 84 -10.35 -9.89 13.26
CA ARG A 84 -10.22 -10.35 11.87
C ARG A 84 -9.13 -11.39 11.73
N GLU A 85 -9.39 -12.38 10.90
CA GLU A 85 -8.38 -13.32 10.45
C GLU A 85 -7.65 -12.77 9.22
N LEU A 86 -6.35 -13.05 9.14
CA LEU A 86 -5.55 -12.76 7.95
C LEU A 86 -5.49 -13.99 7.06
N TYR A 87 -5.61 -13.80 5.74
CA TYR A 87 -5.48 -14.89 4.76
C TYR A 87 -4.12 -15.57 4.78
N PHE A 88 -3.09 -14.84 5.22
CA PHE A 88 -1.72 -15.32 5.32
C PHE A 88 -1.15 -14.95 6.68
N ASP A 89 -0.19 -15.74 7.15
CA ASP A 89 0.68 -15.30 8.24
C ASP A 89 1.33 -13.97 7.86
N TYR A 90 1.01 -12.93 8.63
CA TYR A 90 1.44 -11.57 8.35
C TYR A 90 2.96 -11.48 8.20
N GLN A 91 3.72 -12.13 9.08
CA GLN A 91 5.19 -12.08 9.06
C GLN A 91 5.76 -12.74 7.80
N GLN A 92 5.07 -13.74 7.27
CA GLN A 92 5.46 -14.41 6.03
C GLN A 92 4.98 -13.68 4.78
N ALA A 93 3.95 -12.85 4.89
CA ALA A 93 3.29 -12.18 3.78
C ALA A 93 3.78 -10.76 3.50
N VAL A 94 4.56 -10.15 4.40
CA VAL A 94 5.04 -8.76 4.26
C VAL A 94 6.57 -8.66 4.31
N ALA A 95 7.13 -7.63 3.67
CA ALA A 95 8.55 -7.32 3.73
C ALA A 95 8.87 -6.15 4.67
N PRO A 96 10.08 -6.11 5.27
CA PRO A 96 10.55 -4.92 5.97
C PRO A 96 10.67 -3.69 5.04
N PRO A 97 10.53 -2.47 5.57
CA PRO A 97 10.37 -2.14 6.99
C PRO A 97 8.94 -2.33 7.52
N VAL A 98 8.84 -2.94 8.70
CA VAL A 98 7.60 -3.02 9.51
C VAL A 98 7.84 -2.21 10.78
N VAL A 99 7.06 -1.14 10.97
CA VAL A 99 7.15 -0.25 12.13
C VAL A 99 5.84 -0.28 12.92
N LYS A 100 5.93 -0.24 14.25
CA LYS A 100 4.76 -0.34 15.14
C LYS A 100 4.41 0.97 15.83
N THR A 101 5.34 1.92 15.89
CA THR A 101 5.11 3.22 16.54
C THR A 101 5.19 4.37 15.54
N PHE A 102 4.53 5.47 15.89
CA PHE A 102 4.53 6.67 15.05
C PHE A 102 5.93 7.27 14.96
N GLU A 103 6.73 7.20 16.01
CA GLU A 103 8.11 7.68 16.05
C GLU A 103 9.02 6.91 15.08
N GLN A 104 8.85 5.59 15.00
CA GLN A 104 9.57 4.76 14.03
C GLN A 104 9.19 5.13 12.59
N LEU A 105 7.89 5.35 12.34
CA LEU A 105 7.42 5.82 11.05
C LEU A 105 8.03 7.18 10.70
N LEU A 106 8.00 8.15 11.61
CA LEU A 106 8.60 9.46 11.41
C LEU A 106 10.10 9.36 11.09
N LYS A 107 10.84 8.47 11.74
CA LYS A 107 12.27 8.26 11.46
C LYS A 107 12.52 7.77 10.03
N LEU A 108 11.68 6.87 9.52
CA LEU A 108 11.75 6.43 8.13
C LEU A 108 11.38 7.57 7.17
N LEU A 109 10.33 8.33 7.48
CA LEU A 109 9.89 9.46 6.66
C LEU A 109 10.90 10.62 6.66
N SER A 110 11.76 10.76 7.67
CA SER A 110 12.87 11.73 7.64
C SER A 110 14.04 11.31 6.73
N ASN A 111 14.02 10.08 6.19
CA ASN A 111 15.10 9.53 5.36
C ASN A 111 14.52 8.80 4.13
N LEU A 112 13.56 9.43 3.43
CA LEU A 112 12.84 8.80 2.31
C LEU A 112 13.77 8.33 1.19
N GLN A 113 14.86 9.06 0.95
CA GLN A 113 15.87 8.74 -0.06
C GLN A 113 16.60 7.41 0.19
N ASN A 114 16.56 6.90 1.43
CA ASN A 114 17.18 5.62 1.78
C ASN A 114 16.20 4.44 1.68
N LEU A 115 14.92 4.70 1.41
CA LEU A 115 13.94 3.65 1.22
C LEU A 115 14.13 3.01 -0.15
N ASN A 116 14.24 1.70 -0.15
CA ASN A 116 14.43 0.89 -1.35
C ASN A 116 13.37 -0.21 -1.38
N PHE A 117 13.08 -0.71 -2.58
CA PHE A 117 12.27 -1.91 -2.74
C PHE A 117 12.99 -3.10 -2.12
N ASN A 118 12.29 -3.90 -1.30
CA ASN A 118 12.92 -4.97 -0.55
C ASN A 118 13.11 -6.22 -1.43
N GLU A 119 14.21 -6.96 -1.26
CA GLU A 119 14.40 -8.24 -1.97
C GLU A 119 13.29 -9.26 -1.65
N LYS A 120 12.78 -9.26 -0.41
CA LYS A 120 11.63 -10.07 -0.01
C LYS A 120 10.36 -9.65 -0.75
N ASP A 121 10.19 -8.37 -1.07
CA ASP A 121 9.07 -7.92 -1.90
C ASP A 121 9.15 -8.52 -3.32
N ASP A 122 10.34 -8.66 -3.90
CA ASP A 122 10.52 -9.30 -5.21
C ASP A 122 10.17 -10.80 -5.15
N GLN A 123 10.51 -11.48 -4.05
CA GLN A 123 10.13 -12.88 -3.81
C GLN A 123 8.61 -13.02 -3.66
N LEU A 124 7.97 -12.14 -2.88
CA LEU A 124 6.53 -12.13 -2.67
C LEU A 124 5.78 -11.77 -3.97
N LEU A 125 6.31 -10.86 -4.77
CA LEU A 125 5.78 -10.55 -6.10
C LEU A 125 5.72 -11.82 -6.96
N ASN A 126 6.77 -12.63 -6.98
CA ASN A 126 6.79 -13.88 -7.75
C ASN A 126 5.88 -14.95 -7.16
N ARG A 127 5.69 -14.96 -5.84
CA ARG A 127 4.74 -15.85 -5.15
C ARG A 127 3.28 -15.52 -5.48
N PHE A 128 2.90 -14.24 -5.45
CA PHE A 128 1.50 -13.83 -5.58
C PHE A 128 1.06 -13.56 -7.03
N TRP A 129 2.00 -13.22 -7.92
CA TRP A 129 1.68 -12.91 -9.32
C TRP A 129 2.30 -13.91 -10.28
N GLN A 130 1.49 -14.87 -10.74
CA GLN A 130 1.87 -15.81 -11.81
C GLN A 130 2.15 -15.11 -13.14
N PHE A 131 1.36 -14.09 -13.51
CA PHE A 131 1.48 -13.37 -14.78
C PHE A 131 1.62 -11.87 -14.55
N LYS A 132 2.60 -11.23 -15.19
CA LYS A 132 2.90 -9.79 -15.03
C LYS A 132 2.90 -9.04 -16.38
N ASP A 133 2.25 -9.62 -17.38
CA ASP A 133 2.33 -9.23 -18.80
C ASP A 133 1.29 -8.18 -19.22
N GLY A 134 0.48 -7.69 -18.29
CA GLY A 134 -0.64 -6.78 -18.59
C GLY A 134 -1.77 -7.42 -19.40
N ARG A 135 -1.78 -8.75 -19.57
CA ARG A 135 -2.76 -9.47 -20.41
C ARG A 135 -3.79 -10.26 -19.60
N SER A 136 -4.00 -9.90 -18.34
CA SER A 136 -4.96 -10.59 -17.46
C SER A 136 -6.37 -10.59 -18.02
N SER A 137 -6.89 -9.44 -18.46
CA SER A 137 -8.23 -9.35 -19.07
C SER A 137 -8.32 -10.20 -20.35
N LYS A 138 -7.28 -10.22 -21.18
CA LYS A 138 -7.24 -11.05 -22.39
C LYS A 138 -7.27 -12.55 -22.08
N ARG A 139 -6.57 -12.98 -21.02
CA ARG A 139 -6.61 -14.37 -20.53
C ARG A 139 -8.01 -14.75 -20.05
N VAL A 140 -8.68 -13.90 -19.26
CA VAL A 140 -10.05 -14.12 -18.78
C VAL A 140 -11.03 -14.21 -19.95
N VAL A 141 -11.00 -13.27 -20.89
CA VAL A 141 -11.89 -13.30 -22.07
C VAL A 141 -11.69 -14.58 -22.89
N ARG A 142 -10.43 -15.01 -23.07
CA ARG A 142 -10.13 -16.26 -23.78
C ARG A 142 -10.66 -17.48 -23.03
N PHE A 143 -10.57 -17.51 -21.71
CA PHE A 143 -11.09 -18.59 -20.87
C PHE A 143 -12.61 -18.70 -21.01
N LEU A 144 -13.32 -17.59 -20.83
CA LEU A 144 -14.78 -17.55 -20.94
C LEU A 144 -15.27 -17.99 -22.34
N LYS A 145 -14.59 -17.58 -23.41
CA LYS A 145 -14.91 -18.00 -24.79
C LYS A 145 -14.63 -19.49 -25.08
N LYS A 146 -13.80 -20.17 -24.28
CA LYS A 146 -13.53 -21.60 -24.44
C LYS A 146 -14.53 -22.47 -23.70
N ASP A 147 -14.99 -22.02 -22.53
CA ASP A 147 -15.95 -22.74 -21.70
C ASP A 147 -17.41 -22.48 -22.09
N THR A 148 -17.66 -21.42 -22.86
CA THR A 148 -18.97 -21.19 -23.48
C THR A 148 -18.96 -21.75 -24.90
N HIS A 149 -19.61 -22.91 -25.09
CA HIS A 149 -20.05 -23.37 -26.41
C HIS A 149 -21.18 -22.45 -26.91
N PHE A 150 -20.84 -21.24 -27.34
CA PHE A 150 -21.65 -20.48 -28.29
C PHE A 150 -21.15 -20.74 -29.71
#